data_AF-E1KXQ6-F1
#
_entry.id   AF-E1KXQ6-F1
#
_cell.length_a   1.000
_cell.length_b   1.000
_cell.length_c   1.000
_cell.angle_alpha   90.00
_cell.angle_beta   90.00
_cell.angle_gamma   90.00
#
_symmetry.space_group_name_H-M   'P 1'
#
loop_
_entity.id
_entity.type
_entity.pdbx_description
1 polymer ?
#
loop_
_entity_poly.entity_id
_entity_poly.type
_entity_poly.pdbx_seq_one_letter_code
_entity_poly.pdbx_strand_id
1 'polypeptide(L)'
;MGQIIITTVVVSVLCALFALLLSFADKYIADYGEVKLTINNDKEFTVDGGDSLLSTLRNQKVFIPSACGGKGSCGYCKVKVLDGAGPVLATEKPMLTADELNDNVRLSCQVKVKKDISIQIPEELFNVKEYETTLVEKLPLTDRITKFRFELPEGETIKFKPGQYVQLKAEEYPKGDGYEGSDEEVFRAYSIASSIRDEKHIELLIGYTKGICTTYCHKVLKEGDKVTINGPYGDFYYHDEDTEIILGAAGTGFAPIRSILNHMRDHDVKRKARFYFGAKTPDDLFLLDELKQFEEDLYDFKFIPVLSRTTPEMNWEGDTGHADDAIKKYCKETGKNSSAYLCGSPRMIESLTKALNEVGVTDDRIYYDNF
;
A
#
# COMPACT_ATOMS: atom_id res chain seq x y z
N MET A 1 24.36 -51.64 2.05
CA MET A 1 25.19 -50.50 1.60
C MET A 1 25.09 -50.26 0.09
N GLY A 2 25.27 -51.29 -0.76
CA GLY A 2 25.17 -51.14 -2.23
C GLY A 2 23.82 -50.63 -2.76
N GLN A 3 22.69 -51.09 -2.21
CA GLN A 3 21.37 -50.64 -2.66
C GLN A 3 21.13 -49.15 -2.37
N ILE A 4 21.58 -48.65 -1.22
CA ILE A 4 21.51 -47.22 -0.86
C ILE A 4 22.36 -46.39 -1.83
N ILE A 5 23.59 -46.84 -2.13
CA ILE A 5 24.48 -46.14 -3.07
C ILE A 5 23.87 -46.09 -4.47
N ILE A 6 23.32 -47.21 -4.96
CA ILE A 6 22.67 -47.28 -6.28
C ILE A 6 21.46 -46.34 -6.32
N THR A 7 20.61 -46.35 -5.30
CA THR A 7 19.45 -45.44 -5.24
C THR A 7 19.87 -43.98 -5.23
N THR A 8 20.87 -43.59 -4.42
CA THR A 8 21.37 -42.20 -4.39
C THR A 8 21.95 -41.76 -5.73
N VAL A 9 22.70 -42.63 -6.41
CA VAL A 9 23.26 -42.34 -7.74
C VAL A 9 22.14 -42.15 -8.78
N VAL A 10 21.16 -43.06 -8.81
CA VAL A 10 20.04 -42.97 -9.76
C VAL A 10 19.23 -41.69 -9.54
N VAL A 11 18.90 -41.34 -8.29
CA VAL A 11 18.18 -40.10 -7.97
C VAL A 11 19.00 -38.87 -8.38
N SER A 12 20.31 -38.86 -8.08
CA SER A 12 21.18 -37.73 -8.43
C SER A 12 21.28 -37.53 -9.94
N VAL A 13 21.40 -38.61 -10.72
CA VAL A 13 21.44 -38.57 -12.19
C VAL A 13 20.10 -38.08 -12.75
N LEU A 14 18.98 -38.55 -12.22
CA LEU A 14 17.66 -38.09 -12.64
C LEU A 14 17.46 -36.60 -12.34
N CYS A 15 17.82 -36.14 -11.14
CA CYS A 15 17.76 -34.71 -10.79
C CYS A 15 18.64 -33.86 -11.70
N ALA A 16 19.87 -34.30 -11.98
CA ALA A 16 20.77 -33.60 -12.90
C ALA A 16 20.22 -33.55 -14.33
N LEU A 17 19.61 -34.65 -14.80
CA LEU A 17 18.99 -34.72 -16.12
C LEU A 17 17.77 -33.79 -16.20
N PHE A 18 16.91 -33.75 -15.18
CA PHE A 18 15.80 -32.80 -15.13
C PHE A 18 16.28 -31.34 -15.08
N ALA A 19 17.33 -31.06 -14.30
CA ALA A 19 17.93 -29.72 -14.26
C ALA A 19 18.50 -29.30 -15.62
N LEU A 20 19.16 -30.21 -16.34
CA LEU A 20 19.65 -29.98 -17.70
C LEU A 20 18.51 -29.74 -18.69
N LEU A 21 17.45 -30.55 -18.63
CA LEU A 21 16.28 -30.38 -19.49
C LEU A 21 15.57 -29.04 -19.21
N LEU A 22 15.46 -28.64 -17.95
CA LEU A 22 14.90 -27.34 -17.57
C LEU A 22 15.78 -26.20 -18.09
N SER A 23 17.10 -26.28 -17.92
CA SER A 23 18.04 -25.26 -18.43
C SER A 23 18.01 -25.17 -19.96
N PHE A 24 17.86 -26.30 -20.65
CA PHE A 24 17.70 -26.32 -22.11
C PHE A 24 16.36 -25.72 -22.54
N ALA A 25 15.26 -26.07 -21.87
CA ALA A 25 13.95 -25.49 -22.13
C ALA A 25 13.95 -23.97 -21.88
N ASP A 26 14.58 -23.52 -20.81
CA ASP A 26 14.71 -22.10 -20.48
C ASP A 26 15.47 -21.35 -21.59
N LYS A 27 16.61 -21.90 -22.02
CA LYS A 27 17.47 -21.29 -23.04
C LYS A 27 16.89 -21.29 -24.47
N TYR A 28 16.13 -22.30 -24.86
CA TYR A 28 15.72 -22.48 -26.26
C TYR A 28 14.21 -22.41 -26.50
N ILE A 29 13.38 -22.55 -25.46
CA ILE A 29 11.92 -22.56 -25.57
C ILE A 29 11.32 -21.33 -24.87
N ALA A 30 11.91 -20.88 -23.77
CA ALA A 30 11.48 -19.71 -23.01
C ALA A 30 12.27 -18.43 -23.33
N ASP A 31 13.23 -18.48 -24.26
CA ASP A 31 13.88 -17.31 -24.82
C ASP A 31 12.97 -16.66 -25.86
N TYR A 32 12.30 -15.58 -25.44
CA TYR A 32 11.42 -14.78 -26.28
C TYR A 32 12.19 -13.70 -27.06
N GLY A 33 13.51 -13.61 -26.88
CA GLY A 33 14.37 -12.59 -27.47
C GLY A 33 14.09 -11.18 -26.97
N GLU A 34 14.75 -10.22 -27.63
CA GLU A 34 14.45 -8.80 -27.46
C GLU A 34 13.12 -8.46 -28.11
N VAL A 35 12.26 -7.76 -27.37
CA VAL A 35 10.97 -7.27 -27.84
C VAL A 35 10.83 -5.77 -27.60
N LYS A 36 9.95 -5.14 -28.38
CA LYS A 36 9.71 -3.71 -28.29
C LYS A 36 8.56 -3.39 -27.34
N LEU A 37 8.84 -2.61 -26.29
CA LEU A 37 7.84 -2.04 -25.38
C LEU A 37 7.59 -0.58 -25.78
N THR A 38 6.36 -0.26 -26.17
CA THR A 38 5.95 1.12 -26.49
C THR A 38 4.99 1.63 -25.41
N ILE A 39 5.24 2.84 -24.89
CA ILE A 39 4.41 3.48 -23.87
C ILE A 39 3.90 4.82 -24.41
N ASN A 40 2.57 5.03 -24.36
CA ASN A 40 1.88 6.26 -24.79
C ASN A 40 2.20 6.68 -26.24
N ASN A 41 2.53 5.72 -27.12
CA ASN A 41 2.94 5.94 -28.53
C ASN A 41 4.15 6.88 -28.73
N ASP A 42 4.95 7.10 -27.69
CA ASP A 42 6.10 8.03 -27.72
C ASP A 42 7.37 7.37 -27.21
N LYS A 43 7.31 6.71 -26.05
CA LYS A 43 8.48 6.08 -25.42
C LYS A 43 8.63 4.65 -25.88
N GLU A 44 9.77 4.33 -26.49
CA GLU A 44 10.09 2.98 -26.96
C GLU A 44 11.31 2.43 -26.21
N PHE A 45 11.19 1.18 -25.74
CA PHE A 45 12.24 0.45 -25.06
C PHE A 45 12.45 -0.90 -25.73
N THR A 46 13.71 -1.31 -25.86
CA THR A 46 14.06 -2.70 -26.19
C THR A 46 14.27 -3.45 -24.89
N VAL A 47 13.51 -4.52 -24.68
CA VAL A 47 13.49 -5.28 -23.42
C VAL A 47 13.52 -6.78 -23.68
N ASP A 48 14.08 -7.53 -22.73
CA ASP A 48 14.05 -8.99 -22.79
C ASP A 48 12.63 -9.52 -22.54
N GLY A 49 12.17 -10.44 -23.39
CA GLY A 49 10.90 -11.12 -23.19
C GLY A 49 10.95 -12.22 -22.12
N GLY A 50 9.79 -12.58 -21.58
CA GLY A 50 9.57 -13.66 -20.60
C GLY A 50 9.12 -13.18 -19.22
N ASP A 51 9.49 -11.94 -18.86
CA ASP A 51 9.11 -11.33 -17.60
C ASP A 51 7.68 -10.80 -17.57
N SER A 52 7.20 -10.48 -16.36
CA SER A 52 5.93 -9.77 -16.22
C SER A 52 6.08 -8.32 -16.68
N LEU A 53 5.05 -7.75 -17.29
CA LEU A 53 5.06 -6.35 -17.72
C LEU A 53 5.37 -5.39 -16.57
N LEU A 54 4.90 -5.69 -15.35
CA LEU A 54 5.26 -4.93 -14.14
C LEU A 54 6.78 -4.92 -13.88
N SER A 55 7.42 -6.10 -13.92
CA SER A 55 8.86 -6.23 -13.71
C SER A 55 9.64 -5.54 -14.82
N THR A 56 9.23 -5.75 -16.07
CA THR A 56 9.84 -5.12 -17.25
C THR A 56 9.78 -3.59 -17.17
N LEU A 57 8.62 -3.02 -16.83
CA LEU A 57 8.45 -1.57 -16.66
C LEU A 57 9.34 -1.02 -15.54
N ARG A 58 9.38 -1.72 -14.39
CA ARG A 58 10.22 -1.34 -13.26
C ARG A 58 11.71 -1.32 -13.62
N ASN A 59 12.18 -2.30 -14.40
CA ASN A 59 13.57 -2.35 -14.87
C ASN A 59 13.91 -1.15 -15.77
N GLN A 60 12.92 -0.63 -16.51
CA GLN A 60 13.02 0.61 -17.30
C GLN A 60 12.73 1.87 -16.48
N LYS A 61 12.71 1.79 -15.15
CA LYS A 61 12.40 2.89 -14.23
C LYS A 61 11.02 3.53 -14.47
N VAL A 62 10.07 2.75 -14.98
CA VAL A 62 8.65 3.10 -15.07
C VAL A 62 7.91 2.34 -13.98
N PHE A 63 7.47 3.05 -12.94
CA PHE A 63 6.90 2.40 -11.76
C PHE A 63 5.37 2.40 -11.83
N ILE A 64 4.80 1.19 -11.89
CA ILE A 64 3.35 0.98 -11.81
C ILE A 64 2.99 0.56 -10.39
N PRO A 65 1.94 1.15 -9.77
CA PRO A 65 1.54 0.80 -8.41
C PRO A 65 1.20 -0.69 -8.28
N SER A 66 1.75 -1.34 -7.24
CA SER A 66 1.56 -2.79 -7.02
C SER A 66 1.66 -3.15 -5.55
N ALA A 67 0.63 -2.84 -4.75
CA ALA A 67 0.66 -3.04 -3.29
C ALA A 67 0.96 -4.48 -2.87
N CYS A 68 0.54 -5.48 -3.67
CA CYS A 68 0.80 -6.90 -3.39
C CYS A 68 2.18 -7.40 -3.87
N GLY A 69 2.98 -6.56 -4.52
CA GLY A 69 4.28 -6.95 -5.09
C GLY A 69 4.16 -7.93 -6.27
N GLY A 70 3.09 -7.83 -7.06
CA GLY A 70 2.91 -8.62 -8.28
C GLY A 70 2.19 -9.97 -8.12
N LYS A 71 1.59 -10.22 -6.96
CA LYS A 71 0.82 -11.46 -6.67
C LYS A 71 -0.57 -11.52 -7.33
N GLY A 72 -1.00 -10.45 -8.02
CA GLY A 72 -2.29 -10.42 -8.72
C GLY A 72 -3.51 -10.28 -7.82
N SER A 73 -3.35 -9.79 -6.58
CA SER A 73 -4.42 -9.78 -5.57
C SER A 73 -4.95 -8.39 -5.17
N CYS A 74 -4.27 -7.30 -5.56
CA CYS A 74 -4.64 -5.93 -5.15
C CYS A 74 -5.32 -5.10 -6.25
N GLY A 75 -5.22 -5.48 -7.52
CA GLY A 75 -5.81 -4.73 -8.64
C GLY A 75 -5.18 -3.36 -8.95
N TYR A 76 -4.21 -2.86 -8.18
CA TYR A 76 -3.60 -1.54 -8.45
C TYR A 76 -2.72 -1.46 -9.70
N CYS A 77 -2.15 -2.56 -10.19
CA CYS A 77 -1.23 -2.54 -11.32
C CYS A 77 -1.93 -2.51 -12.69
N LYS A 78 -3.07 -1.82 -12.77
CA LYS A 78 -3.88 -1.71 -13.99
C LYS A 78 -3.17 -0.85 -15.02
N VAL A 79 -3.07 -1.36 -16.23
CA VAL A 79 -2.53 -0.65 -17.39
C VAL A 79 -3.41 -0.94 -18.60
N LYS A 80 -3.59 0.03 -19.47
CA LYS A 80 -4.28 -0.20 -20.74
C LYS A 80 -3.30 -0.80 -21.74
N VAL A 81 -3.62 -1.95 -22.31
CA VAL A 81 -2.79 -2.57 -23.34
C VAL A 81 -3.42 -2.34 -24.70
N LEU A 82 -2.70 -1.68 -25.59
CA LEU A 82 -3.14 -1.35 -26.94
C LEU A 82 -2.94 -2.53 -27.90
N ASP A 83 -1.81 -3.21 -27.79
CA ASP A 83 -1.51 -4.44 -28.54
C ASP A 83 -0.45 -5.28 -27.79
N GLY A 84 -0.36 -6.56 -28.13
CA GLY A 84 0.73 -7.43 -27.67
C GLY A 84 0.42 -8.27 -26.44
N ALA A 85 -0.64 -7.96 -25.68
CA ALA A 85 -1.09 -8.82 -24.58
C ALA A 85 -1.69 -10.15 -25.07
N GLY A 86 -1.43 -11.23 -24.32
CA GLY A 86 -2.12 -12.51 -24.48
C GLY A 86 -3.59 -12.46 -24.00
N PRO A 87 -4.29 -13.60 -23.93
CA PRO A 87 -5.66 -13.65 -23.41
C PRO A 87 -5.73 -13.21 -21.94
N VAL A 88 -6.88 -12.70 -21.50
CA VAL A 88 -7.14 -12.34 -20.09
C VAL A 88 -7.07 -13.57 -19.21
N LEU A 89 -6.20 -13.54 -18.20
CA LEU A 89 -5.99 -14.67 -17.29
C LEU A 89 -7.09 -14.74 -16.23
N ALA A 90 -7.31 -15.94 -15.67
CA ALA A 90 -8.29 -16.16 -14.61
C ALA A 90 -7.96 -15.36 -13.33
N THR A 91 -6.69 -15.05 -13.09
CA THR A 91 -6.22 -14.22 -11.99
C THR A 91 -6.57 -12.75 -12.17
N GLU A 92 -6.77 -12.29 -13.41
CA GLU A 92 -7.09 -10.89 -13.71
C GLU A 92 -8.59 -10.61 -13.58
N LYS A 93 -9.45 -11.54 -14.01
CA LYS A 93 -10.91 -11.33 -14.11
C LYS A 93 -11.57 -10.81 -12.83
N PRO A 94 -11.24 -11.29 -11.61
CA PRO A 94 -11.87 -10.80 -10.39
C PRO A 94 -11.53 -9.34 -10.05
N MET A 95 -10.48 -8.79 -10.65
CA MET A 95 -9.95 -7.46 -10.36
C MET A 95 -10.35 -6.41 -11.42
N LEU A 96 -11.02 -6.83 -12.49
CA LEU A 96 -11.37 -6.01 -13.63
C LEU A 96 -12.88 -5.87 -13.76
N THR A 97 -13.36 -4.65 -13.98
CA THR A 97 -14.77 -4.39 -14.32
C THR A 97 -15.07 -4.75 -15.77
N ALA A 98 -16.34 -4.81 -16.13
CA ALA A 98 -16.75 -5.05 -17.52
C ALA A 98 -16.23 -3.95 -18.47
N ASP A 99 -16.26 -2.69 -18.04
CA ASP A 99 -15.78 -1.56 -18.84
C ASP A 99 -14.26 -1.60 -19.01
N GLU A 100 -13.53 -1.96 -17.95
CA GLU A 100 -12.07 -2.15 -18.00
C GLU A 100 -11.67 -3.26 -18.97
N LEU A 101 -12.40 -4.39 -18.96
CA LEU A 101 -12.17 -5.47 -19.92
C LEU A 101 -12.43 -5.03 -21.36
N ASN A 102 -13.48 -4.25 -21.59
CA ASN A 102 -13.80 -3.71 -22.91
C ASN A 102 -12.75 -2.69 -23.40
N ASP A 103 -12.12 -1.95 -22.48
CA ASP A 103 -11.08 -0.98 -22.79
C ASP A 103 -9.65 -1.58 -22.82
N ASN A 104 -9.53 -2.92 -22.83
CA ASN A 104 -8.26 -3.66 -22.81
C ASN A 104 -7.36 -3.32 -21.61
N VAL A 105 -7.95 -3.03 -20.44
CA VAL A 105 -7.20 -2.89 -19.19
C VAL A 105 -6.77 -4.26 -18.70
N ARG A 106 -5.51 -4.35 -18.28
CA ARG A 106 -4.84 -5.59 -17.83
C ARG A 106 -4.08 -5.34 -16.53
N LEU A 107 -3.82 -6.43 -15.79
CA LEU A 107 -2.92 -6.36 -14.65
C LEU A 107 -1.48 -6.55 -15.14
N SER A 108 -0.66 -5.49 -15.10
CA SER A 108 0.73 -5.56 -15.58
C SER A 108 1.57 -6.64 -14.89
N CYS A 109 1.27 -6.99 -13.63
CA CYS A 109 1.96 -8.08 -12.95
C CYS A 109 1.62 -9.49 -13.47
N GLN A 110 0.49 -9.65 -14.16
CA GLN A 110 0.02 -10.93 -14.68
C GLN A 110 0.28 -11.07 -16.18
N VAL A 111 0.42 -9.97 -16.90
CA VAL A 111 0.78 -9.97 -18.33
C VAL A 111 2.24 -10.34 -18.50
N LYS A 112 2.52 -11.38 -19.28
CA LYS A 112 3.88 -11.77 -19.69
C LYS A 112 4.25 -11.10 -21.02
N VAL A 113 5.41 -10.47 -21.06
CA VAL A 113 5.95 -9.79 -22.25
C VAL A 113 6.60 -10.84 -23.14
N LYS A 114 5.93 -11.30 -24.20
CA LYS A 114 6.41 -12.40 -25.08
C LYS A 114 6.65 -12.00 -26.54
N LYS A 115 6.20 -10.80 -26.90
CA LYS A 115 6.29 -10.16 -28.20
C LYS A 115 6.17 -8.67 -27.97
N ASP A 116 6.34 -7.89 -29.04
CA ASP A 116 6.14 -6.45 -29.01
C ASP A 116 4.80 -6.10 -28.36
N ILE A 117 4.84 -5.14 -27.44
CA ILE A 117 3.70 -4.76 -26.60
C ILE A 117 3.61 -3.24 -26.53
N SER A 118 2.41 -2.73 -26.74
CA SER A 118 2.12 -1.30 -26.64
C SER A 118 1.11 -1.06 -25.53
N ILE A 119 1.41 -0.10 -24.65
CA ILE A 119 0.60 0.21 -23.48
C ILE A 119 0.35 1.70 -23.36
N GLN A 120 -0.70 2.03 -22.62
CA GLN A 120 -1.04 3.39 -22.22
C GLN A 120 -1.13 3.46 -20.70
N ILE A 121 -0.42 4.43 -20.12
CA ILE A 121 -0.39 4.70 -18.69
C ILE A 121 -0.56 6.21 -18.42
N PRO A 122 -1.11 6.61 -17.25
CA PRO A 122 -1.17 8.01 -16.86
C PRO A 122 0.21 8.67 -16.85
N GLU A 123 0.31 9.90 -17.33
CA GLU A 123 1.59 10.63 -17.39
C GLU A 123 2.20 10.85 -16.00
N GLU A 124 1.36 10.93 -14.98
CA GLU A 124 1.77 11.09 -13.57
C GLU A 124 2.72 9.96 -13.10
N LEU A 125 2.57 8.75 -13.65
CA LEU A 125 3.43 7.62 -13.29
C LEU A 125 4.86 7.75 -13.80
N PHE A 126 5.13 8.62 -14.78
CA PHE A 126 6.50 8.92 -15.19
C PHE A 126 7.25 9.82 -14.21
N ASN A 127 6.53 10.50 -13.31
CA ASN A 127 7.14 11.36 -12.29
C ASN A 127 7.46 10.58 -11.00
N VAL A 128 7.07 9.31 -10.92
CA VAL A 128 7.38 8.44 -9.78
C VAL A 128 8.87 8.12 -9.80
N LYS A 129 9.52 8.30 -8.64
CA LYS A 129 10.94 8.04 -8.45
C LYS A 129 11.17 6.98 -7.39
N GLU A 130 12.38 6.43 -7.42
CA GLU A 130 12.94 5.55 -6.40
C GLU A 130 14.01 6.31 -5.63
N TYR A 131 13.97 6.19 -4.30
CA TYR A 131 14.83 6.89 -3.36
C TYR A 131 15.54 5.87 -2.47
N GLU A 132 16.85 6.04 -2.30
CA GLU A 132 17.63 5.31 -1.30
C GLU A 132 17.62 6.10 0.02
N THR A 133 16.60 5.87 0.84
CA THR A 133 16.37 6.62 2.08
C THR A 133 17.17 6.07 3.24
N THR A 134 17.35 6.86 4.30
CA THR A 134 17.98 6.41 5.56
C THR A 134 16.94 6.40 6.68
N LEU A 135 16.83 5.31 7.45
CA LEU A 135 15.97 5.28 8.63
C LEU A 135 16.59 6.14 9.74
N VAL A 136 15.95 7.24 10.11
CA VAL A 136 16.45 8.17 11.14
C VAL A 136 15.73 8.06 12.49
N GLU A 137 14.54 7.47 12.52
CA GLU A 137 13.78 7.24 13.76
C GLU A 137 12.95 5.96 13.68
N LYS A 138 13.03 5.12 14.71
CA LYS A 138 12.19 3.94 14.89
C LYS A 138 11.54 3.95 16.28
N LEU A 139 10.30 4.44 16.34
CA LEU A 139 9.57 4.65 17.59
C LEU A 139 8.41 3.66 17.75
N PRO A 140 8.47 2.70 18.68
CA PRO A 140 7.32 1.86 19.03
C PRO A 140 6.18 2.71 19.59
N LEU A 141 4.99 2.58 19.01
CA LEU A 141 3.79 3.32 19.43
C LEU A 141 2.82 2.45 20.23
N THR A 142 2.72 1.17 19.86
CA THR A 142 1.99 0.12 20.59
C THR A 142 2.79 -1.18 20.49
N ASP A 143 2.30 -2.27 21.09
CA ASP A 143 2.87 -3.61 20.95
C ASP A 143 3.03 -4.09 19.49
N ARG A 144 2.26 -3.50 18.57
CA ARG A 144 2.22 -3.93 17.17
C ARG A 144 2.57 -2.83 16.18
N ILE A 145 2.40 -1.57 16.52
CA ILE A 145 2.57 -0.45 15.60
C ILE A 145 3.83 0.31 15.95
N THR A 146 4.64 0.62 14.93
CA THR A 146 5.88 1.39 15.07
C THR A 146 5.87 2.49 14.02
N LYS A 147 6.26 3.70 14.44
CA LYS A 147 6.53 4.83 13.55
C LYS A 147 7.96 4.69 13.03
N PHE A 148 8.11 4.79 11.71
CA PHE A 148 9.39 4.82 11.03
C PHE A 148 9.52 6.15 10.31
N ARG A 149 10.63 6.86 10.52
CA ARG A 149 10.92 8.11 9.82
C ARG A 149 12.14 7.93 8.92
N PHE A 150 11.96 8.15 7.63
CA PHE A 150 12.98 7.99 6.61
C PHE A 150 13.41 9.36 6.09
N GLU A 151 14.71 9.62 6.06
CA GLU A 151 15.31 10.79 5.44
C GLU A 151 15.64 10.49 3.97
N LEU A 152 15.26 11.39 3.07
CA LEU A 152 15.58 11.32 1.65
C LEU A 152 17.06 11.68 1.40
N PRO A 153 17.66 11.20 0.28
CA PRO A 153 18.99 11.62 -0.14
C PRO A 153 19.14 13.15 -0.24
N GLU A 154 20.36 13.64 -0.03
CA GLU A 154 20.66 15.06 -0.18
C GLU A 154 20.30 15.57 -1.58
N GLY A 155 19.53 16.66 -1.64
CA GLY A 155 19.08 17.28 -2.89
C GLY A 155 17.79 16.67 -3.47
N GLU A 156 17.31 15.55 -2.95
CA GLU A 156 16.02 14.98 -3.35
C GLU A 156 14.89 15.47 -2.43
N THR A 157 13.69 15.54 -3.02
CA THR A 157 12.45 15.88 -2.33
C THR A 157 11.33 15.01 -2.87
N ILE A 158 10.37 14.65 -2.02
CA ILE A 158 9.16 13.96 -2.46
C ILE A 158 7.95 14.90 -2.34
N LYS A 159 7.21 15.04 -3.44
CA LYS A 159 5.94 15.77 -3.47
C LYS A 159 4.81 14.77 -3.61
N PHE A 160 3.86 14.80 -2.70
CA PHE A 160 2.73 13.89 -2.64
C PHE A 160 1.46 14.62 -2.20
N LYS A 161 0.29 14.05 -2.51
CA LYS A 161 -0.99 14.52 -1.98
C LYS A 161 -1.27 13.84 -0.64
N PRO A 162 -1.80 14.55 0.37
CA PRO A 162 -1.98 14.01 1.72
C PRO A 162 -2.99 12.86 1.69
N GLY A 163 -2.53 11.66 2.06
CA GLY A 163 -3.27 10.39 1.95
C GLY A 163 -2.59 9.36 1.04
N GLN A 164 -1.73 9.80 0.12
CA GLN A 164 -0.97 8.90 -0.76
C GLN A 164 -0.02 7.97 0.00
N TYR A 165 0.44 6.93 -0.70
CA TYR A 165 1.35 5.93 -0.17
C TYR A 165 2.65 5.85 -0.96
N VAL A 166 3.65 5.23 -0.36
CA VAL A 166 4.88 4.79 -1.02
C VAL A 166 4.99 3.27 -0.96
N GLN A 167 5.86 2.68 -1.77
CA GLN A 167 6.24 1.28 -1.60
C GLN A 167 7.64 1.18 -1.00
N LEU A 168 7.75 0.45 0.10
CA LEU A 168 9.00 0.12 0.75
C LEU A 168 9.47 -1.24 0.24
N LYS A 169 10.74 -1.32 -0.17
CA LYS A 169 11.41 -2.57 -0.51
C LYS A 169 11.97 -3.21 0.75
N ALA A 170 11.49 -4.40 1.10
CA ALA A 170 12.20 -5.27 2.04
C ALA A 170 13.23 -6.08 1.26
N GLU A 171 14.49 -5.97 1.67
CA GLU A 171 15.61 -6.76 1.15
C GLU A 171 15.59 -8.17 1.74
N GLU A 172 16.46 -9.04 1.22
CA GLU A 172 16.72 -10.35 1.79
C GLU A 172 17.31 -10.21 3.21
N TYR A 173 16.93 -11.10 4.12
CA TYR A 173 17.44 -11.08 5.48
C TYR A 173 17.51 -12.49 6.08
N PRO A 174 18.56 -12.79 6.87
CA PRO A 174 18.72 -14.11 7.46
C PRO A 174 17.70 -14.34 8.59
N LYS A 175 17.52 -15.61 8.94
CA LYS A 175 16.79 -16.00 10.15
C LYS A 175 17.39 -15.33 11.39
N GLY A 176 16.53 -14.80 12.24
CA GLY A 176 16.93 -14.15 13.50
C GLY A 176 16.12 -14.64 14.68
N ASP A 177 16.27 -13.97 15.81
CA ASP A 177 15.56 -14.33 17.04
C ASP A 177 14.08 -13.96 16.95
N GLY A 178 13.21 -14.97 17.04
CA GLY A 178 11.76 -14.81 16.99
C GLY A 178 11.16 -14.52 15.61
N TYR A 179 11.91 -14.69 14.51
CA TYR A 179 11.38 -14.58 13.14
C TYR A 179 12.17 -15.42 12.12
N GLU A 180 11.48 -15.88 11.06
CA GLU A 180 12.10 -16.58 9.94
C GLU A 180 12.71 -15.60 8.94
N GLY A 181 13.82 -15.99 8.31
CA GLY A 181 14.47 -15.21 7.25
C GLY A 181 13.64 -15.18 5.96
N SER A 182 14.07 -14.35 5.02
CA SER A 182 13.51 -14.27 3.67
C SER A 182 14.64 -14.11 2.65
N ASP A 183 14.67 -15.01 1.67
CA ASP A 183 15.55 -14.92 0.49
C ASP A 183 14.82 -14.25 -0.69
N GLU A 184 13.68 -13.61 -0.42
CA GLU A 184 12.89 -12.85 -1.40
C GLU A 184 12.93 -11.35 -1.09
N GLU A 185 13.22 -10.54 -2.12
CA GLU A 185 12.97 -9.10 -2.09
C GLU A 185 11.51 -8.78 -2.41
N VAL A 186 10.85 -7.99 -1.56
CA VAL A 186 9.43 -7.67 -1.75
C VAL A 186 9.13 -6.19 -1.54
N PHE A 187 8.30 -5.64 -2.42
CA PHE A 187 7.71 -4.32 -2.23
C PHE A 187 6.36 -4.41 -1.53
N ARG A 188 6.10 -3.53 -0.57
CA ARG A 188 4.78 -3.36 0.06
C ARG A 188 4.42 -1.89 0.19
N ALA A 189 3.14 -1.61 -0.02
CA ALA A 189 2.59 -0.26 0.12
C ALA A 189 2.41 0.12 1.59
N TYR A 190 2.76 1.36 1.91
CA TYR A 190 2.52 1.99 3.21
C TYR A 190 2.16 3.46 2.99
N SER A 191 1.02 3.88 3.55
CA SER A 191 0.60 5.28 3.49
C SER A 191 1.61 6.20 4.15
N ILE A 192 1.81 7.35 3.53
CA ILE A 192 2.61 8.42 4.09
C ILE A 192 1.83 9.05 5.23
N ALA A 193 2.44 9.13 6.40
CA ALA A 193 1.86 9.71 7.61
C ALA A 193 2.36 11.13 7.90
N SER A 194 3.49 11.54 7.31
CA SER A 194 4.09 12.85 7.49
C SER A 194 3.29 13.96 6.80
N SER A 195 3.58 15.20 7.20
CA SER A 195 3.09 16.41 6.52
C SER A 195 3.74 16.56 5.14
N ILE A 196 2.99 17.11 4.18
CA ILE A 196 3.53 17.54 2.88
C ILE A 196 4.54 18.70 2.98
N ARG A 197 4.62 19.39 4.13
CA ARG A 197 5.65 20.41 4.39
C ARG A 197 7.04 19.82 4.64
N ASP A 198 7.11 18.58 5.10
CA ASP A 198 8.36 17.89 5.33
C ASP A 198 8.80 17.18 4.04
N GLU A 199 9.31 17.96 3.08
CA GLU A 199 9.73 17.44 1.78
C GLU A 199 10.98 16.56 1.84
N LYS A 200 11.66 16.49 3.00
CA LYS A 200 12.90 15.75 3.22
C LYS A 200 12.70 14.41 3.92
N HIS A 201 11.54 14.19 4.56
CA HIS A 201 11.28 12.95 5.28
C HIS A 201 9.92 12.37 4.98
N ILE A 202 9.87 11.04 5.07
CA ILE A 202 8.64 10.27 4.98
C ILE A 202 8.46 9.52 6.28
N GLU A 203 7.30 9.69 6.92
CA GLU A 203 6.92 8.91 8.09
C GLU A 203 5.92 7.83 7.69
N LEU A 204 6.14 6.60 8.17
CA LEU A 204 5.25 5.46 7.96
C LEU A 204 4.81 4.89 9.32
N LEU A 205 3.55 4.47 9.43
CA LEU A 205 3.05 3.73 10.58
C LEU A 205 2.86 2.27 10.16
N ILE A 206 3.76 1.40 10.59
CA ILE A 206 3.78 -0.01 10.16
C ILE A 206 3.35 -0.89 11.31
N GLY A 207 2.41 -1.79 11.03
CA GLY A 207 1.88 -2.77 11.96
C GLY A 207 2.52 -4.13 11.72
N TYR A 208 2.99 -4.79 12.78
CA TYR A 208 3.64 -6.09 12.68
C TYR A 208 2.62 -7.21 12.40
N THR A 209 2.77 -7.90 11.27
CA THR A 209 1.88 -9.01 10.84
C THR A 209 2.61 -10.33 10.64
N LYS A 210 3.92 -10.40 10.95
CA LYS A 210 4.82 -11.53 10.64
C LYS A 210 5.02 -11.79 9.14
N GLY A 211 4.54 -10.91 8.26
CA GLY A 211 4.83 -10.97 6.83
C GLY A 211 6.22 -10.41 6.53
N ILE A 212 6.86 -10.86 5.44
CA ILE A 212 8.25 -10.54 5.04
C ILE A 212 8.61 -9.06 5.29
N CYS A 213 7.86 -8.12 4.71
CA CYS A 213 8.19 -6.70 4.82
C CYS A 213 7.98 -6.14 6.25
N THR A 214 6.92 -6.55 6.95
CA THR A 214 6.73 -6.12 8.36
C THR A 214 7.79 -6.73 9.28
N THR A 215 8.24 -7.95 9.02
CA THR A 215 9.33 -8.58 9.76
C THR A 215 10.63 -7.84 9.51
N TYR A 216 10.96 -7.52 8.26
CA TYR A 216 12.10 -6.68 7.90
C TYR A 216 12.06 -5.34 8.67
N CYS A 217 10.96 -4.58 8.58
CA CYS A 217 10.86 -3.28 9.25
C CYS A 217 10.99 -3.39 10.77
N HIS A 218 10.27 -4.32 11.41
CA HIS A 218 10.22 -4.38 12.87
C HIS A 218 11.44 -5.09 13.49
N LYS A 219 12.01 -6.12 12.84
CA LYS A 219 13.01 -7.01 13.44
C LYS A 219 14.41 -6.86 12.88
N VAL A 220 14.55 -6.46 11.62
CA VAL A 220 15.85 -6.37 10.94
C VAL A 220 16.35 -4.93 10.92
N LEU A 221 15.50 -4.03 10.44
CA LEU A 221 15.85 -2.65 10.17
C LEU A 221 16.17 -1.85 11.44
N LYS A 222 17.27 -1.09 11.42
CA LYS A 222 17.76 -0.24 12.51
C LYS A 222 18.00 1.18 12.02
N GLU A 223 17.98 2.13 12.95
CA GLU A 223 18.34 3.51 12.66
C GLU A 223 19.76 3.57 12.05
N GLY A 224 19.92 4.36 10.99
CA GLY A 224 21.11 4.45 10.15
C GLY A 224 21.12 3.52 8.94
N ASP A 225 20.24 2.51 8.88
CA ASP A 225 20.16 1.61 7.73
C ASP A 225 19.52 2.32 6.52
N LYS A 226 19.97 1.93 5.33
CA LYS A 226 19.40 2.40 4.06
C LYS A 226 18.23 1.53 3.62
N VAL A 227 17.20 2.14 3.04
CA VAL A 227 16.00 1.47 2.55
C VAL A 227 15.54 2.09 1.24
N THR A 228 15.26 1.24 0.26
CA THR A 228 14.68 1.67 -1.01
C THR A 228 13.17 1.93 -0.86
N ILE A 229 12.75 3.15 -1.20
CA ILE A 229 11.34 3.56 -1.23
C ILE A 229 11.04 4.14 -2.61
N ASN A 230 9.88 3.80 -3.20
CA ASN A 230 9.41 4.47 -4.41
C ASN A 230 7.99 5.02 -4.25
N GLY A 231 7.66 6.04 -5.05
CA GLY A 231 6.36 6.71 -5.00
C GLY A 231 6.45 8.21 -5.29
N PRO A 232 5.37 8.96 -4.98
CA PRO A 232 4.13 8.51 -4.33
C PRO A 232 3.15 7.82 -5.30
N TYR A 233 2.14 7.14 -4.74
CA TYR A 233 1.02 6.53 -5.46
C TYR A 233 -0.30 6.74 -4.72
N GLY A 234 -1.39 6.42 -5.40
CA GLY A 234 -2.71 6.26 -4.81
C GLY A 234 -3.64 7.43 -5.09
N ASP A 235 -4.92 7.09 -5.17
CA ASP A 235 -6.04 8.01 -5.42
C ASP A 235 -6.79 8.38 -4.14
N PHE A 236 -6.39 7.82 -2.99
CA PHE A 236 -6.86 8.24 -1.68
C PHE A 236 -6.07 9.46 -1.21
N TYR A 237 -6.62 10.66 -1.39
CA TYR A 237 -6.00 11.90 -0.92
C TYR A 237 -7.06 12.94 -0.56
N TYR A 238 -6.67 13.98 0.18
CA TYR A 238 -7.55 15.11 0.52
C TYR A 238 -8.11 15.82 -0.73
N HIS A 239 -9.43 15.93 -0.81
CA HIS A 239 -10.13 16.74 -1.81
C HIS A 239 -10.58 18.05 -1.19
N ASP A 240 -10.23 19.15 -1.85
CA ASP A 240 -10.63 20.50 -1.44
C ASP A 240 -12.10 20.75 -1.81
N GLU A 241 -12.97 20.60 -0.81
CA GLU A 241 -14.43 20.64 -0.96
C GLU A 241 -15.06 21.39 0.22
N ASP A 242 -16.22 22.01 -0.03
CA ASP A 242 -16.96 22.82 0.97
C ASP A 242 -17.96 21.99 1.79
N THR A 243 -17.59 20.76 2.16
CA THR A 243 -18.42 19.82 2.95
C THR A 243 -17.78 19.55 4.32
N GLU A 244 -18.46 18.95 5.29
CA GLU A 244 -17.78 18.43 6.48
C GLU A 244 -16.92 17.20 6.14
N ILE A 245 -15.91 16.89 6.95
CA ILE A 245 -15.08 15.69 6.79
C ILE A 245 -15.45 14.67 7.87
N ILE A 246 -15.75 13.45 7.43
CA ILE A 246 -15.83 12.27 8.30
C ILE A 246 -14.61 11.40 8.03
N LEU A 247 -13.73 11.28 9.02
CA LEU A 247 -12.54 10.42 8.97
C LEU A 247 -12.85 9.12 9.73
N GLY A 248 -12.58 7.96 9.12
CA GLY A 248 -12.84 6.66 9.73
C GLY A 248 -11.64 5.72 9.58
N ALA A 249 -11.03 5.29 10.68
CA ALA A 249 -9.88 4.39 10.61
C ALA A 249 -9.77 3.45 11.82
N ALA A 250 -8.88 2.46 11.69
CA ALA A 250 -8.41 1.63 12.79
C ALA A 250 -6.95 1.23 12.59
N GLY A 251 -6.20 1.08 13.69
CA GLY A 251 -4.79 0.67 13.65
C GLY A 251 -3.93 1.57 12.77
N THR A 252 -3.16 0.98 11.85
CA THR A 252 -2.28 1.73 10.92
C THR A 252 -3.05 2.56 9.89
N GLY A 253 -4.37 2.40 9.78
CA GLY A 253 -5.21 3.27 8.97
C GLY A 253 -5.21 4.73 9.43
N PHE A 254 -4.66 5.02 10.61
CA PHE A 254 -4.38 6.40 11.01
C PHE A 254 -3.30 7.08 10.15
N ALA A 255 -2.40 6.34 9.48
CA ALA A 255 -1.31 6.94 8.70
C ALA A 255 -1.78 7.97 7.65
N PRO A 256 -2.62 7.62 6.67
CA PRO A 256 -3.04 8.60 5.67
C PRO A 256 -3.97 9.67 6.27
N ILE A 257 -4.76 9.33 7.28
CA ILE A 257 -5.59 10.30 8.02
C ILE A 257 -4.73 11.35 8.72
N ARG A 258 -3.62 10.94 9.34
CA ARG A 258 -2.64 11.82 9.96
C ARG A 258 -2.02 12.76 8.93
N SER A 259 -1.73 12.29 7.72
CA SER A 259 -1.24 13.15 6.64
C SER A 259 -2.28 14.21 6.23
N ILE A 260 -3.57 13.83 6.15
CA ILE A 260 -4.68 14.75 5.90
C ILE A 260 -4.81 15.79 7.03
N LEU A 261 -4.78 15.38 8.30
CA LEU A 261 -4.88 16.29 9.44
C LEU A 261 -3.70 17.27 9.50
N ASN A 262 -2.49 16.80 9.20
CA ASN A 262 -1.32 17.67 9.06
C ASN A 262 -1.52 18.69 7.94
N HIS A 263 -2.01 18.27 6.78
CA HIS A 263 -2.31 19.19 5.67
C HIS A 263 -3.33 20.26 6.07
N MET A 264 -4.41 19.86 6.75
CA MET A 264 -5.44 20.79 7.23
C MET A 264 -4.86 21.82 8.20
N ARG A 265 -4.03 21.38 9.16
CA ARG A 265 -3.36 22.26 10.13
C ARG A 265 -2.42 23.23 9.43
N ASP A 266 -1.60 22.70 8.53
CA ASP A 266 -0.56 23.46 7.85
C ASP A 266 -1.14 24.56 6.94
N HIS A 267 -2.30 24.34 6.36
CA HIS A 267 -2.95 25.30 5.44
C HIS A 267 -4.09 26.07 6.09
N ASP A 268 -4.24 25.98 7.42
CA ASP A 268 -5.32 26.62 8.19
C ASP A 268 -6.72 26.35 7.60
N VAL A 269 -6.97 25.11 7.20
CA VAL A 269 -8.21 24.70 6.53
C VAL A 269 -9.40 24.88 7.47
N LYS A 270 -10.36 25.71 7.05
CA LYS A 270 -11.58 26.03 7.81
C LYS A 270 -12.73 25.05 7.55
N ARG A 271 -12.41 23.75 7.55
CA ARG A 271 -13.35 22.66 7.30
C ARG A 271 -13.54 21.85 8.58
N LYS A 272 -14.79 21.63 8.95
CA LYS A 272 -15.14 20.84 10.13
C LYS A 272 -14.80 19.36 9.90
N ALA A 273 -14.16 18.73 10.87
CA ALA A 273 -13.71 17.35 10.78
C ALA A 273 -14.04 16.54 12.03
N ARG A 274 -14.48 15.29 11.84
CA ARG A 274 -14.75 14.33 12.92
C ARG A 274 -14.00 13.04 12.61
N PHE A 275 -13.13 12.61 13.53
CA PHE A 275 -12.33 11.40 13.37
C PHE A 275 -12.80 10.28 14.29
N TYR A 276 -13.45 9.28 13.68
CA TYR A 276 -13.90 8.07 14.35
C TYR A 276 -12.82 7.00 14.23
N PHE A 277 -12.22 6.64 15.37
CA PHE A 277 -11.12 5.68 15.39
C PHE A 277 -11.47 4.44 16.19
N GLY A 278 -11.50 3.30 15.52
CA GLY A 278 -11.77 2.00 16.14
C GLY A 278 -10.51 1.38 16.77
N ALA A 279 -10.61 1.00 18.04
CA ALA A 279 -9.58 0.27 18.78
C ALA A 279 -10.20 -0.86 19.61
N LYS A 280 -9.41 -1.81 20.11
CA LYS A 280 -9.95 -2.88 20.98
C LYS A 280 -9.92 -2.41 22.43
N THR A 281 -8.76 -1.98 22.90
CA THR A 281 -8.53 -1.50 24.26
C THR A 281 -7.83 -0.14 24.22
N PRO A 282 -7.70 0.57 25.37
CA PRO A 282 -6.96 1.82 25.42
C PRO A 282 -5.51 1.71 24.92
N ASP A 283 -4.84 0.56 25.12
CA ASP A 283 -3.46 0.31 24.69
C ASP A 283 -3.28 0.26 23.16
N ASP A 284 -4.37 0.10 22.40
CA ASP A 284 -4.34 0.18 20.93
C ASP A 284 -4.47 1.63 20.42
N LEU A 285 -4.73 2.60 21.30
CA LEU A 285 -4.71 4.03 20.98
C LEU A 285 -3.27 4.55 21.07
N PHE A 286 -2.87 5.38 20.12
CA PHE A 286 -1.51 5.90 20.06
C PHE A 286 -1.49 7.31 19.46
N LEU A 287 -0.40 8.05 19.69
CA LEU A 287 -0.26 9.46 19.31
C LEU A 287 -1.41 10.34 19.86
N LEU A 288 -1.89 10.01 21.07
CA LEU A 288 -3.00 10.73 21.72
C LEU A 288 -2.69 12.20 21.99
N ASP A 289 -1.45 12.53 22.33
CA ASP A 289 -1.01 13.92 22.54
C ASP A 289 -1.08 14.72 21.23
N GLU A 290 -0.72 14.11 20.10
CA GLU A 290 -0.82 14.74 18.77
C GLU A 290 -2.28 14.90 18.34
N LEU A 291 -3.13 13.90 18.59
CA LEU A 291 -4.57 14.00 18.35
C LEU A 291 -5.23 15.11 19.18
N LYS A 292 -4.80 15.27 20.44
CA LYS A 292 -5.23 16.39 21.28
C LYS A 292 -4.76 17.72 20.72
N GLN A 293 -3.50 17.80 20.26
CA GLN A 293 -2.99 19.00 19.62
C GLN A 293 -3.79 19.36 18.35
N PHE A 294 -4.21 18.37 17.55
CA PHE A 294 -5.11 18.64 16.43
C PHE A 294 -6.47 19.20 16.87
N GLU A 295 -7.01 18.83 18.04
CA GLU A 295 -8.24 19.44 18.57
C GLU A 295 -8.05 20.91 18.98
N GLU A 296 -6.82 21.31 19.31
CA GLU A 296 -6.47 22.68 19.68
C GLU A 296 -6.14 23.55 18.45
N ASP A 297 -5.43 22.98 17.47
CA ASP A 297 -4.88 23.73 16.32
C ASP A 297 -5.86 23.85 15.13
N LEU A 298 -6.77 22.88 14.94
CA LEU A 298 -7.69 22.86 13.79
C LEU A 298 -8.98 23.64 14.07
N TYR A 299 -9.60 24.18 13.01
CA TYR A 299 -10.79 25.03 13.10
C TYR A 299 -11.97 24.41 13.88
N ASP A 300 -12.36 23.18 13.55
CA ASP A 300 -13.40 22.42 14.26
C ASP A 300 -13.14 20.92 14.08
N PHE A 301 -12.13 20.41 14.80
CA PHE A 301 -11.76 19.00 14.81
C PHE A 301 -12.19 18.33 16.12
N LYS A 302 -12.68 17.09 16.01
CA LYS A 302 -12.91 16.23 17.18
C LYS A 302 -12.42 14.82 16.92
N PHE A 303 -11.62 14.30 17.86
CA PHE A 303 -11.24 12.90 17.93
C PHE A 303 -12.25 12.09 18.75
N ILE A 304 -12.76 10.99 18.18
CA ILE A 304 -13.82 10.16 18.73
C ILE A 304 -13.32 8.70 18.72
N PRO A 305 -12.56 8.28 19.74
CA PRO A 305 -12.13 6.89 19.89
C PRO A 305 -13.31 6.00 20.28
N VAL A 306 -13.39 4.81 19.66
CA VAL A 306 -14.44 3.81 19.95
C VAL A 306 -13.76 2.48 20.30
N LEU A 307 -14.07 1.95 21.49
CA LEU A 307 -13.46 0.72 21.99
C LEU A 307 -14.41 -0.47 21.89
N SER A 308 -13.94 -1.53 21.24
CA SER A 308 -14.72 -2.76 21.03
C SER A 308 -14.59 -3.80 22.15
N ARG A 309 -13.60 -3.66 23.06
CA ARG A 309 -13.31 -4.63 24.13
C ARG A 309 -13.06 -3.97 25.48
N THR A 310 -14.00 -3.13 25.92
CA THR A 310 -13.94 -2.47 27.24
C THR A 310 -14.28 -3.43 28.37
N THR A 311 -13.54 -3.34 29.48
CA THR A 311 -13.91 -3.94 30.78
C THR A 311 -14.13 -2.83 31.81
N PRO A 312 -14.90 -3.07 32.90
CA PRO A 312 -15.10 -2.07 33.96
C PRO A 312 -13.79 -1.56 34.57
N GLU A 313 -12.76 -2.40 34.65
CA GLU A 313 -11.44 -2.07 35.20
C GLU A 313 -10.69 -1.01 34.40
N MET A 314 -11.02 -0.83 33.12
CA MET A 314 -10.39 0.16 32.24
C MET A 314 -10.90 1.59 32.47
N ASN A 315 -11.97 1.79 33.24
CA ASN A 315 -12.60 3.10 33.49
C ASN A 315 -12.84 3.92 32.21
N TRP A 316 -13.24 3.25 31.12
CA TRP A 316 -13.50 3.91 29.84
C TRP A 316 -14.84 4.63 29.86
N GLU A 317 -14.81 5.95 29.64
CA GLU A 317 -16.01 6.80 29.59
C GLU A 317 -16.41 7.20 28.15
N GLY A 318 -15.61 6.84 27.14
CA GLY A 318 -15.89 7.13 25.74
C GLY A 318 -16.87 6.16 25.09
N ASP A 319 -16.99 6.25 23.76
CA ASP A 319 -17.87 5.35 23.01
C ASP A 319 -17.39 3.90 23.04
N THR A 320 -18.34 2.96 23.11
CA THR A 320 -18.10 1.52 23.04
C THR A 320 -18.78 0.92 21.81
N GLY A 321 -18.25 -0.20 21.31
CA GLY A 321 -18.71 -0.82 20.07
C GLY A 321 -17.72 -0.62 18.93
N HIS A 322 -18.21 -0.24 17.75
CA HIS A 322 -17.40 -0.02 16.56
C HIS A 322 -17.61 1.40 16.00
N ALA A 323 -16.68 1.84 15.14
CA ALA A 323 -16.71 3.20 14.60
C ALA A 323 -17.97 3.51 13.76
N ASP A 324 -18.58 2.51 13.13
CA ASP A 324 -19.87 2.64 12.45
C ASP A 324 -21.03 2.97 13.41
N ASP A 325 -21.01 2.43 14.64
CA ASP A 325 -22.00 2.78 15.67
C ASP A 325 -21.91 4.27 16.03
N ALA A 326 -20.68 4.79 16.19
CA ALA A 326 -20.44 6.20 16.48
C ALA A 326 -20.84 7.10 15.29
N ILE A 327 -20.54 6.73 14.04
CA ILE A 327 -21.00 7.49 12.86
C ILE A 327 -22.52 7.58 12.84
N LYS A 328 -23.24 6.47 13.06
CA LYS A 328 -24.72 6.49 13.12
C LYS A 328 -25.26 7.33 14.26
N LYS A 329 -24.54 7.40 15.39
CA LYS A 329 -24.92 8.21 16.55
C LYS A 329 -24.74 9.70 16.30
N TYR A 330 -23.61 10.12 15.73
CA TYR A 330 -23.20 11.52 15.66
C TYR A 330 -23.46 12.21 14.31
N CYS A 331 -23.59 11.48 13.20
CA CYS A 331 -23.66 12.06 11.85
C CYS A 331 -25.05 12.13 11.22
N LYS A 332 -26.14 11.84 11.96
CA LYS A 332 -27.51 11.77 11.39
C LYS A 332 -27.94 13.03 10.63
N GLU A 333 -27.55 14.20 11.13
CA GLU A 333 -27.93 15.49 10.53
C GLU A 333 -26.87 16.03 9.56
N THR A 334 -25.58 15.69 9.77
CA THR A 334 -24.46 16.26 8.99
C THR A 334 -24.05 15.41 7.79
N GLY A 335 -24.42 14.13 7.75
CA GLY A 335 -23.97 13.18 6.71
C GLY A 335 -24.24 13.65 5.28
N LYS A 336 -25.43 14.24 5.01
CA LYS A 336 -25.80 14.72 3.67
C LYS A 336 -24.87 15.81 3.09
N ASN A 337 -24.16 16.54 3.95
CA ASN A 337 -23.19 17.56 3.56
C ASN A 337 -21.79 17.20 4.03
N SER A 338 -21.42 15.92 3.95
CA SER A 338 -20.10 15.43 4.32
C SER A 338 -19.43 14.67 3.18
N SER A 339 -18.10 14.66 3.20
CA SER A 339 -17.28 13.69 2.47
C SER A 339 -16.54 12.82 3.47
N ALA A 340 -16.36 11.55 3.13
CA ALA A 340 -15.79 10.55 4.04
C ALA A 340 -14.46 10.00 3.52
N TYR A 341 -13.54 9.78 4.44
CA TYR A 341 -12.20 9.26 4.18
C TYR A 341 -11.95 8.07 5.10
N LEU A 342 -11.91 6.88 4.51
CA LEU A 342 -11.88 5.63 5.25
C LEU A 342 -10.58 4.87 5.00
N CYS A 343 -9.93 4.38 6.05
CA CYS A 343 -8.71 3.62 5.89
C CYS A 343 -8.60 2.48 6.89
N GLY A 344 -8.53 1.24 6.39
CA GLY A 344 -8.35 0.05 7.21
C GLY A 344 -8.68 -1.25 6.48
N SER A 345 -9.09 -2.27 7.22
CA SER A 345 -9.41 -3.58 6.62
C SER A 345 -10.66 -3.52 5.73
N PRO A 346 -10.77 -4.35 4.68
CA PRO A 346 -11.94 -4.36 3.80
C PRO A 346 -13.29 -4.50 4.53
N ARG A 347 -13.34 -5.36 5.56
CA ARG A 347 -14.55 -5.54 6.38
C ARG A 347 -14.96 -4.28 7.14
N MET A 348 -13.98 -3.51 7.60
CA MET A 348 -14.25 -2.25 8.30
C MET A 348 -14.78 -1.21 7.32
N ILE A 349 -14.14 -1.08 6.14
CA ILE A 349 -14.57 -0.13 5.12
C ILE A 349 -16.00 -0.45 4.67
N GLU A 350 -16.35 -1.71 4.44
CA GLU A 350 -17.72 -2.12 4.12
C GLU A 350 -18.75 -1.67 5.19
N SER A 351 -18.44 -1.89 6.47
CA SER A 351 -19.31 -1.51 7.59
C SER A 351 -19.43 0.01 7.74
N LEU A 352 -18.33 0.75 7.61
CA LEU A 352 -18.32 2.22 7.66
C LEU A 352 -19.08 2.83 6.46
N THR A 353 -18.85 2.36 5.24
CA THR A 353 -19.57 2.81 4.04
C THR A 353 -21.07 2.60 4.20
N LYS A 354 -21.49 1.44 4.71
CA LYS A 354 -22.91 1.20 4.99
C LYS A 354 -23.48 2.20 6.00
N ALA A 355 -22.75 2.47 7.08
CA ALA A 355 -23.17 3.44 8.09
C ALA A 355 -23.25 4.87 7.57
N LEU A 356 -22.30 5.26 6.71
CA LEU A 356 -22.28 6.56 6.03
C LEU A 356 -23.47 6.73 5.08
N ASN A 357 -23.79 5.70 4.31
CA ASN A 357 -24.95 5.69 3.43
C ASN A 357 -26.27 5.78 4.22
N GLU A 358 -26.36 5.13 5.39
CA GLU A 358 -27.52 5.25 6.30
C GLU A 358 -27.71 6.68 6.84
N VAL A 359 -26.63 7.45 7.01
CA VAL A 359 -26.69 8.87 7.44
C VAL A 359 -26.68 9.86 6.27
N GLY A 360 -26.74 9.36 5.02
CA GLY A 360 -26.96 10.16 3.81
C GLY A 360 -25.72 10.69 3.11
N VAL A 361 -24.52 10.18 3.41
CA VAL A 361 -23.35 10.39 2.55
C VAL A 361 -23.52 9.58 1.27
N THR A 362 -23.14 10.12 0.12
CA THR A 362 -23.25 9.43 -1.17
C THR A 362 -21.94 8.74 -1.55
N ASP A 363 -22.00 7.63 -2.28
CA ASP A 363 -20.82 6.82 -2.62
C ASP A 363 -19.73 7.61 -3.37
N ASP A 364 -20.10 8.61 -4.18
CA ASP A 364 -19.17 9.50 -4.89
C ASP A 364 -18.36 10.42 -3.97
N ARG A 365 -18.76 10.53 -2.69
CA ARG A 365 -18.09 11.30 -1.63
C ARG A 365 -17.45 10.41 -0.57
N ILE A 366 -17.40 9.10 -0.78
CA ILE A 366 -16.73 8.15 0.11
C ILE A 366 -15.43 7.70 -0.54
N TYR A 367 -14.34 8.28 -0.07
CA TYR A 367 -12.98 7.91 -0.44
C TYR A 367 -12.47 6.85 0.54
N TYR A 368 -11.83 5.80 0.03
CA TYR A 368 -11.28 4.77 0.90
C TYR A 368 -10.00 4.14 0.35
N ASP A 369 -9.15 3.65 1.25
CA ASP A 369 -7.98 2.82 0.93
C ASP A 369 -8.02 1.52 1.75
N ASN A 370 -7.91 0.38 1.05
CA ASN A 370 -8.01 -0.96 1.62
C ASN A 370 -6.61 -1.55 1.83
N PHE A 371 -6.29 -1.94 3.06
CA PHE A 371 -5.01 -2.55 3.44
C PHE A 371 -5.10 -3.99 3.93
#